data_AF-A0A9D0Y1J4-F1
#
_entry.id   AF-A0A9D0Y1J4-F1
#
_cell.length_a   1.000
_cell.length_b   1.000
_cell.length_c   1.000
_cell.angle_alpha   90.00
_cell.angle_beta   90.00
_cell.angle_gamma   90.00
#
_symmetry.space_group_name_H-M   'P 1'
#
loop_
_entity.id
_entity.type
_entity.pdbx_description
1 polymer ?
#
loop_
_entity_poly.entity_id
_entity_poly.type
_entity_poly.pdbx_seq_one_letter_code
_entity_poly.pdbx_strand_id
1 'polypeptide(L)'
;MGQDLLSHEKNETIVFRNGNVITPEYTIIFENIYNTKTGELIPNADTLSYNRAQMLSQDAKEQLRISDMILETDLLSYYTLPGLE
;
A
#
# COMPACT_ATOMS: atom_id res chain seq x y z
N MET A 1 4.04 3.69 -4.66
CA MET A 1 4.59 3.78 -6.04
C MET A 1 3.43 3.71 -7.03
N GLY A 2 3.55 4.34 -8.20
CA GLY A 2 2.46 4.39 -9.19
C GLY A 2 2.43 3.20 -10.15
N GLN A 3 1.33 3.04 -10.87
CA GLN A 3 1.14 2.03 -11.91
C GLN A 3 0.15 2.55 -12.96
N ASP A 4 0.10 1.88 -14.12
CA ASP A 4 -0.92 2.15 -15.14
C ASP A 4 -2.31 1.71 -14.68
N LEU A 5 -3.27 2.65 -14.68
CA LEU A 5 -4.65 2.41 -14.27
C LEU A 5 -5.45 1.56 -15.27
N LEU A 6 -5.03 1.51 -16.53
CA LEU A 6 -5.72 0.75 -17.59
C LEU A 6 -5.15 -0.66 -17.75
N SER A 7 -4.06 -1.00 -17.05
CA SER A 7 -3.50 -2.34 -17.06
C SER A 7 -4.45 -3.37 -16.46
N HIS A 8 -4.56 -4.53 -17.12
CA HIS A 8 -5.32 -5.67 -16.61
C HIS A 8 -4.73 -6.28 -15.33
N GLU A 9 -3.43 -6.06 -15.08
CA GLU A 9 -2.69 -6.59 -13.93
C GLU A 9 -2.46 -5.55 -12.83
N LYS A 10 -3.22 -4.44 -12.84
CA LYS A 10 -3.07 -3.37 -11.84
C LYS A 10 -3.39 -3.90 -10.42
N ASN A 11 -2.56 -3.53 -9.46
CA ASN A 11 -2.79 -3.78 -8.04
C ASN A 11 -3.81 -2.77 -7.48
N GLU A 12 -4.98 -3.21 -7.06
CA GLU A 12 -6.04 -2.31 -6.56
C GLU A 12 -5.84 -1.86 -5.11
N THR A 13 -4.61 -1.90 -4.60
CA THR A 13 -4.22 -1.41 -3.27
C THR A 13 -3.83 0.06 -3.33
N ILE A 14 -4.55 0.88 -2.57
CA ILE A 14 -4.29 2.31 -2.40
C ILE A 14 -3.69 2.52 -1.02
N VAL A 15 -2.49 3.11 -0.97
CA VAL A 15 -1.76 3.40 0.27
C VAL A 15 -1.83 4.90 0.55
N PHE A 16 -2.35 5.28 1.71
CA PHE A 16 -2.31 6.65 2.19
C PHE A 16 -0.99 6.96 2.90
N ARG A 17 -0.62 8.25 2.93
CA ARG A 17 0.66 8.69 3.48
C ARG A 17 0.83 8.38 4.97
N ASN A 18 -0.27 8.31 5.71
CA ASN A 18 -0.27 7.94 7.12
C ASN A 18 -0.22 6.41 7.37
N GLY A 19 -0.07 5.60 6.31
CA GLY A 19 0.01 4.14 6.41
C GLY A 19 -1.34 3.42 6.37
N ASN A 20 -2.46 4.13 6.27
CA ASN A 20 -3.76 3.51 6.03
C ASN A 20 -3.79 2.90 4.62
N VAL A 21 -4.55 1.82 4.46
CA VAL A 21 -4.61 1.05 3.20
C VAL A 21 -6.06 0.81 2.82
N ILE A 22 -6.39 0.98 1.55
CA ILE A 22 -7.69 0.61 0.99
C ILE A 22 -7.46 -0.39 -0.14
N THR A 23 -8.16 -1.51 -0.10
CA THR A 23 -8.26 -2.49 -1.17
C THR A 23 -9.73 -2.79 -1.46
N PRO A 24 -10.07 -3.52 -2.55
CA PRO A 24 -11.45 -3.93 -2.82
C PRO A 24 -12.09 -4.77 -1.70
N GLU A 25 -11.28 -5.42 -0.86
CA GLU A 25 -11.73 -6.26 0.25
C GLU A 25 -11.64 -5.58 1.62
N TYR A 26 -10.52 -4.90 1.89
CA TYR A 26 -10.21 -4.37 3.23
C TYR A 26 -9.89 -2.88 3.22
N THR A 27 -10.47 -2.17 4.17
CA THR A 27 -10.06 -0.81 4.55
C THR A 27 -9.38 -0.91 5.89
N ILE A 28 -8.10 -0.56 5.94
CA ILE A 28 -7.24 -0.69 7.11
C ILE A 28 -6.92 0.71 7.62
N ILE A 29 -7.41 1.01 8.81
CA ILE A 29 -7.22 2.30 9.47
C ILE A 29 -6.51 2.01 10.80
N PHE A 30 -5.22 2.32 10.85
CA PHE A 30 -4.33 1.90 11.93
C PHE A 30 -4.39 0.38 12.17
N GLU A 31 -4.89 -0.06 13.33
CA GLU A 31 -5.01 -1.48 13.70
C GLU A 31 -6.39 -2.07 13.37
N ASN A 32 -7.35 -1.23 12.98
CA ASN A 32 -8.71 -1.66 12.68
C ASN A 32 -8.85 -2.03 11.21
N ILE A 33 -9.53 -3.14 10.95
CA ILE A 33 -9.78 -3.66 9.62
C ILE A 33 -11.29 -3.64 9.39
N TYR A 34 -11.71 -3.05 8.28
CA TYR A 34 -13.10 -2.96 7.87
C TYR A 34 -13.29 -3.68 6.54
N ASN A 35 -14.46 -4.26 6.32
CA ASN A 35 -14.87 -4.67 4.98
C ASN A 35 -15.07 -3.43 4.12
N THR A 36 -14.35 -3.29 3.00
CA THR A 36 -14.43 -2.08 2.16
C THR A 36 -15.84 -1.85 1.59
N LYS A 37 -16.59 -2.91 1.30
CA LYS A 37 -17.91 -2.81 0.68
C LYS A 37 -18.99 -2.41 1.68
N THR A 38 -18.96 -2.97 2.89
CA THR A 38 -20.01 -2.75 3.91
C THR A 38 -19.64 -1.69 4.94
N GLY A 39 -18.35 -1.40 5.11
CA GLY A 39 -17.85 -0.51 6.16
C GLY A 39 -17.88 -1.12 7.56
N GLU A 40 -18.24 -2.40 7.69
CA GLU A 40 -18.32 -3.08 8.98
C GLU A 40 -16.93 -3.47 9.48
N LEU A 41 -16.73 -3.32 10.79
CA LEU A 41 -15.50 -3.74 11.47
C LEU A 41 -15.38 -5.26 11.42
N ILE A 42 -14.22 -5.75 10.97
CA ILE A 42 -13.89 -7.18 11.01
C ILE A 42 -13.33 -7.50 12.40
N PRO A 43 -13.97 -8.41 13.16
CA PRO A 43 -13.52 -8.75 14.51
C PRO A 43 -12.13 -9.40 14.52
N ASN A 44 -11.33 -9.12 15.56
CA ASN A 44 -9.98 -9.67 15.74
C ASN A 44 -9.93 -11.20 15.81
N ALA A 45 -11.06 -11.85 16.08
CA ALA A 45 -11.19 -13.30 16.06
C ALA A 45 -11.12 -13.89 14.63
N ASP A 46 -11.35 -13.09 13.59
CA ASP A 46 -11.16 -13.50 12.19
C ASP A 46 -9.68 -13.43 11.82
N THR A 47 -8.95 -14.46 12.22
CA THR A 47 -7.50 -14.52 12.01
C THR A 47 -7.09 -14.51 10.54
N LEU A 48 -7.95 -15.01 9.64
CA LEU A 48 -7.65 -15.03 8.21
C LEU A 48 -7.63 -13.62 7.63
N SER A 49 -8.68 -12.82 7.89
CA SER A 49 -8.74 -11.43 7.44
C SER A 49 -7.63 -10.59 8.07
N TYR A 50 -7.32 -10.82 9.35
CA TYR A 50 -6.22 -10.12 10.02
C TYR A 50 -4.86 -10.41 9.38
N ASN A 51 -4.55 -11.67 9.09
CA ASN A 51 -3.28 -12.03 8.46
C ASN A 51 -3.15 -11.40 7.06
N ARG A 52 -4.23 -11.42 6.26
CA ARG A 52 -4.23 -10.81 4.92
C ARG A 52 -4.06 -9.28 5.01
N ALA A 53 -4.80 -8.62 5.89
CA ALA A 53 -4.68 -7.19 6.10
C ALA A 53 -3.28 -6.79 6.61
N GLN A 54 -2.67 -7.62 7.46
CA GLN A 54 -1.31 -7.38 7.94
C GLN A 54 -0.29 -7.45 6.79
N MET A 55 -0.40 -8.42 5.89
CA MET A 55 0.47 -8.49 4.70
C MET A 55 0.32 -7.24 3.83
N LEU A 56 -0.92 -6.82 3.53
CA LEU A 56 -1.18 -5.59 2.77
C LEU A 56 -0.59 -4.35 3.45
N SER A 57 -0.67 -4.28 4.77
CA SER A 57 -0.09 -3.19 5.56
C SER A 57 1.43 -3.19 5.55
N GLN A 58 2.07 -4.37 5.51
CA GLN A 58 3.51 -4.50 5.40
C GLN A 58 4.00 -4.04 4.03
N ASP A 59 3.34 -4.48 2.95
CA ASP A 59 3.66 -4.05 1.58
C ASP A 59 3.51 -2.52 1.44
N ALA A 60 2.45 -1.96 2.02
CA ALA A 60 2.20 -0.52 2.05
C ALA A 60 3.32 0.25 2.78
N LYS A 61 3.74 -0.24 3.96
CA LYS A 61 4.85 0.36 4.71
C LYS A 61 6.15 0.32 3.93
N GLU A 62 6.43 -0.78 3.24
CA GLU A 62 7.63 -0.91 2.43
C GLU A 62 7.63 0.07 1.25
N GLN A 63 6.50 0.24 0.56
CA GLN A 63 6.38 1.24 -0.50
C GLN A 63 6.65 2.67 0.00
N LEU A 64 6.09 3.03 1.16
CA LEU A 64 6.33 4.35 1.77
C LEU A 64 7.79 4.51 2.17
N ARG A 65 8.39 3.49 2.81
CA ARG A 65 9.79 3.49 3.24
C ARG A 65 10.75 3.67 2.06
N ILE A 66 10.51 2.99 0.94
CA ILE A 66 11.33 3.15 -0.27
C ILE A 66 11.15 4.56 -0.85
N SER A 67 9.92 5.06 -0.91
CA SER A 67 9.65 6.44 -1.38
C SER A 67 10.40 7.47 -0.53
N ASP A 68 10.42 7.29 0.78
CA ASP A 68 11.11 8.17 1.72
C ASP A 68 12.62 8.07 1.53
N MET A 69 13.17 6.86 1.46
CA MET A 69 14.60 6.64 1.23
C MET A 69 15.10 7.33 -0.04
N ILE A 70 14.35 7.25 -1.14
CA ILE A 70 14.73 7.89 -2.40
C ILE A 70 14.90 9.41 -2.22
N LEU A 71 13.97 10.04 -1.48
CA LEU A 71 13.97 11.47 -1.25
C LEU A 71 15.02 11.89 -0.21
N GLU A 72 15.09 11.18 0.92
CA GLU A 72 15.95 11.53 2.05
C GLU A 72 17.45 11.36 1.74
N THR A 73 17.79 10.44 0.83
CA THR A 73 19.18 10.15 0.47
C THR A 73 19.55 10.58 -0.94
N ASP A 74 18.66 11.30 -1.63
CA ASP A 74 18.84 11.78 -3.01
C ASP A 74 19.31 10.67 -3.97
N LEU A 75 18.68 9.49 -3.89
CA LEU A 75 19.14 8.30 -4.62
C LEU A 75 19.15 8.50 -6.14
N LEU A 76 18.28 9.35 -6.66
CA LEU A 76 18.18 9.59 -8.11
C LEU A 76 19.41 10.33 -8.65
N SER A 77 20.15 11.08 -7.83
CA SER A 77 21.39 11.73 -8.26
C SER A 77 22.48 10.72 -8.68
N TYR A 78 22.38 9.47 -8.22
CA TYR A 78 23.32 8.39 -8.51
C TYR A 78 22.83 7.43 -9.62
N TYR A 79 21.66 7.68 -10.19
CA TYR A 79 21.05 6.79 -11.19
C TYR A 79 20.70 7.52 -12.47
N THR A 80 21.33 7.14 -13.57
CA THR A 80 21.02 7.66 -14.90
C THR A 80 20.15 6.66 -15.66
N LEU A 81 18.92 7.07 -16.00
CA LEU A 81 18.04 6.26 -16.83
C LEU A 81 18.31 6.52 -18.32
N PRO A 82 18.61 5.48 -19.13
CA PRO A 82 18.78 5.67 -20.58
C PRO A 82 17.54 6.31 -21.22
N GLY A 83 17.73 7.39 -21.98
CA GLY A 83 16.64 8.10 -22.66
C GLY A 83 15.91 9.15 -21.80
N LEU A 84 16.36 9.40 -20.57
CA LEU A 84 15.95 10.54 -19.75
C LEU A 84 17.06 11.60 -19.84
N GLU A 85 16.81 12.70 -20.56
CA GLU A 85 17.69 13.89 -20.64
C GLU A 85 17.31 14.94 -19.59
#